data_AF-A0A528CGE7-F1
#
_entry.id   AF-A0A528CGE7-F1
#
_cell.length_a   1.000
_cell.length_b   1.000
_cell.length_c   1.000
_cell.angle_alpha   90.00
_cell.angle_beta   90.00
_cell.angle_gamma   90.00
#
_symmetry.space_group_name_H-M   'P 1'
#
loop_
_entity.id
_entity.type
_entity.pdbx_description
1 polymer ?
#
loop_
_entity_poly.entity_id
_entity_poly.type
_entity_poly.pdbx_seq_one_letter_code
_entity_poly.pdbx_strand_id
1 'polypeptide(L)'
;IMVDANAADIERFVVWLEGVLATASDIAPTALNIETRLGAGSSSYALDRASLSSLYLRNRENPSVKMKRTLWSRLLTSALGTQFEDTDALFVEHTLLVNTAEIIAHAVLGLAIESLNPAALLAGEKFDESGIHGVVEPDFFDWVVEIEGGEVFVRTLAKRLARFDWSSVEQDVLKVLYESVIGTETRQRLGEYYTPDWLADVIVQETVTDPMGSRVLDAACGSGTFLFHAIRRYIAAADSQGLGVGQILDGVTRNVIGMDLHPVAVTLARVTYLLAIGRQR
;
A
#
# COMPACT_ATOMS: atom_id res chain seq x y z
N ILE A 1 -27.23 13.95 -3.54
CA ILE A 1 -27.68 12.86 -2.64
C ILE A 1 -28.99 13.33 -2.04
N MET A 2 -30.11 12.67 -2.35
CA MET A 2 -31.37 12.88 -1.62
C MET A 2 -31.22 12.10 -0.32
N VAL A 3 -31.17 12.79 0.83
CA VAL A 3 -31.05 12.16 2.15
C VAL A 3 -32.46 12.09 2.74
N ASP A 4 -33.02 10.89 2.86
CA ASP A 4 -34.23 10.69 3.67
C ASP A 4 -33.85 10.71 5.16
N ALA A 5 -34.74 11.21 6.01
CA ALA A 5 -34.47 11.41 7.45
C ALA A 5 -34.52 10.11 8.28
N ASN A 6 -34.01 8.99 7.75
CA ASN A 6 -33.84 7.75 8.49
C ASN A 6 -32.40 7.64 9.03
N ALA A 7 -32.20 6.85 10.09
CA ALA A 7 -30.91 6.75 10.78
C ALA A 7 -29.76 6.26 9.87
N ALA A 8 -30.06 5.35 8.94
CA ALA A 8 -29.06 4.79 8.02
C ALA A 8 -28.59 5.81 6.96
N ASP A 9 -29.49 6.66 6.47
CA ASP A 9 -29.15 7.69 5.48
C ASP A 9 -28.42 8.87 6.12
N ILE A 10 -28.73 9.19 7.39
CA ILE A 10 -27.95 10.16 8.18
C ILE A 10 -26.53 9.62 8.40
N GLU A 11 -26.37 8.35 8.76
CA GLU A 11 -25.06 7.72 8.95
C GLU A 11 -24.24 7.72 7.66
N ARG A 12 -24.84 7.35 6.52
CA ARG A 12 -24.18 7.45 5.20
C ARG A 12 -23.80 8.88 4.84
N PHE A 13 -24.65 9.86 5.14
CA PHE A 13 -24.36 11.27 4.86
C PHE A 13 -23.21 11.80 5.72
N VAL A 14 -23.15 11.41 6.99
CA VAL A 14 -22.03 11.74 7.88
C VAL A 14 -20.75 11.10 7.38
N VAL A 15 -20.75 9.80 7.04
CA VAL A 15 -19.58 9.13 6.45
C VAL A 15 -19.14 9.80 5.14
N TRP A 16 -20.10 10.21 4.30
CA TRP A 16 -19.82 10.93 3.07
C TRP A 16 -19.17 12.29 3.33
N LEU A 17 -19.75 13.10 4.23
CA LEU A 17 -19.19 14.40 4.64
C LEU A 17 -17.82 14.23 5.28
N GLU A 18 -17.60 13.21 6.11
CA GLU A 18 -16.29 12.91 6.69
C GLU A 18 -15.27 12.47 5.64
N GLY A 19 -15.71 11.78 4.59
CA GLY A 19 -14.87 11.42 3.45
C GLY A 19 -14.40 12.64 2.67
N VAL A 20 -15.27 13.64 2.54
CA VAL A 20 -15.02 14.88 1.78
C VAL A 20 -14.30 15.95 2.61
N LEU A 21 -14.75 16.20 3.84
CA LEU A 21 -14.25 17.26 4.73
C LEU A 21 -13.07 16.81 5.60
N ALA A 22 -12.83 15.50 5.68
CA ALA A 22 -11.69 14.91 6.37
C ALA A 22 -11.59 15.26 7.87
N THR A 23 -12.73 15.31 8.59
CA THR A 23 -12.82 15.83 9.97
C THR A 23 -12.52 14.82 11.08
N ALA A 24 -12.57 13.50 10.82
CA ALA A 24 -12.30 12.49 11.85
C ALA A 24 -10.79 12.21 12.02
N SER A 25 -10.34 11.95 13.25
CA SER A 25 -8.97 11.54 13.60
C SER A 25 -8.97 10.17 14.30
N ASP A 26 -7.78 9.60 14.51
CA ASP A 26 -7.55 8.36 15.28
C ASP A 26 -8.35 7.14 14.74
N ILE A 27 -8.47 7.05 13.42
CA ILE A 27 -9.21 5.99 12.74
C ILE A 27 -8.38 4.71 12.75
N ALA A 28 -8.89 3.65 13.38
CA ALA A 28 -8.24 2.35 13.33
C ALA A 28 -8.18 1.80 11.88
N PRO A 29 -7.05 1.29 11.39
CA PRO A 29 -6.87 0.79 10.02
C PRO A 29 -7.46 -0.62 9.84
N THR A 30 -8.72 -0.80 10.23
CA THR A 30 -9.45 -2.06 10.05
C THR A 30 -9.86 -2.24 8.58
N ALA A 31 -10.14 -3.49 8.19
CA ALA A 31 -10.59 -3.79 6.84
C ALA A 31 -11.80 -2.94 6.42
N LEU A 32 -12.78 -2.81 7.32
CA LEU A 32 -13.98 -2.00 7.13
C LEU A 32 -13.66 -0.51 6.94
N ASN A 33 -12.78 0.07 7.76
CA ASN A 33 -12.43 1.49 7.67
C ASN A 33 -11.65 1.81 6.39
N ILE A 34 -10.75 0.91 5.97
CA ILE A 34 -10.02 1.05 4.71
C ILE A 34 -11.00 0.97 3.54
N GLU A 35 -11.86 -0.05 3.49
CA GLU A 35 -12.83 -0.22 2.41
C GLU A 35 -13.78 0.99 2.29
N THR A 36 -14.34 1.43 3.42
CA THR A 36 -15.34 2.52 3.43
C THR A 36 -14.75 3.91 3.18
N ARG A 37 -13.45 4.13 3.46
CA ARG A 37 -12.83 5.47 3.38
C ARG A 37 -11.74 5.61 2.33
N LEU A 38 -11.11 4.52 1.90
CA LEU A 38 -10.04 4.51 0.89
C LEU A 38 -10.41 3.67 -0.34
N GLY A 39 -11.38 2.75 -0.22
CA GLY A 39 -11.82 1.89 -1.32
C GLY A 39 -12.60 2.61 -2.41
N ALA A 40 -12.75 1.92 -3.55
CA ALA A 40 -13.35 2.43 -4.79
C ALA A 40 -14.78 2.95 -4.65
N GLY A 41 -15.53 2.44 -3.64
CA GLY A 41 -16.87 2.90 -3.31
C GLY A 41 -16.94 4.20 -2.50
N SER A 42 -15.81 4.71 -1.99
CA SER A 42 -15.76 5.88 -1.12
C SER A 42 -15.76 7.20 -1.89
N SER A 43 -16.33 8.26 -1.28
CA SER A 43 -16.33 9.61 -1.87
C SER A 43 -14.93 10.21 -1.96
N SER A 44 -14.09 9.95 -0.98
CA SER A 44 -12.67 10.28 -0.92
C SER A 44 -11.90 9.70 -2.11
N TYR A 45 -12.07 8.40 -2.38
CA TYR A 45 -11.47 7.76 -3.54
C TYR A 45 -11.95 8.37 -4.84
N ALA A 46 -13.26 8.60 -5.00
CA ALA A 46 -13.81 9.20 -6.21
C ALA A 46 -13.20 10.59 -6.49
N LEU A 47 -13.01 11.41 -5.45
CA LEU A 47 -12.36 12.72 -5.56
C LEU A 47 -10.88 12.61 -5.93
N ASP A 48 -10.13 11.69 -5.33
CA ASP A 48 -8.71 11.49 -5.66
C ASP A 48 -8.53 10.97 -7.07
N ARG A 49 -9.29 9.94 -7.45
CA ARG A 49 -9.25 9.36 -8.80
C ARG A 49 -9.59 10.40 -9.85
N ALA A 50 -10.60 11.24 -9.62
CA ALA A 50 -10.96 12.33 -10.54
C ALA A 50 -9.85 13.39 -10.64
N SER A 51 -9.28 13.78 -9.50
CA SER A 51 -8.19 14.77 -9.45
C SER A 51 -6.93 14.26 -10.15
N LEU A 52 -6.52 13.03 -9.86
CA LEU A 52 -5.35 12.38 -10.44
C LEU A 52 -5.53 12.11 -11.94
N SER A 53 -6.74 11.70 -12.35
CA SER A 53 -7.09 11.57 -13.77
C SER A 53 -6.98 12.91 -14.51
N SER A 54 -7.46 14.01 -13.91
CA SER A 54 -7.32 15.36 -14.49
C SER A 54 -5.86 15.81 -14.60
N LEU A 55 -5.04 15.50 -13.60
CA LEU A 55 -3.60 15.75 -13.62
C LEU A 55 -2.92 14.94 -14.73
N TYR A 56 -3.23 13.65 -14.83
CA TYR A 56 -2.68 12.76 -15.86
C TYR A 56 -3.05 13.24 -17.27
N LEU A 57 -4.34 13.48 -17.54
CA LEU A 57 -4.80 13.89 -18.88
C LEU A 57 -4.16 15.18 -19.37
N ARG A 58 -3.94 16.16 -18.47
CA ARG A 58 -3.27 17.43 -18.81
C ARG A 58 -1.78 17.26 -19.09
N ASN A 59 -1.14 16.24 -18.52
CA ASN A 59 0.31 16.07 -18.55
C ASN A 59 0.76 14.80 -19.30
N ARG A 60 -0.12 14.03 -19.93
CA ARG A 60 0.24 12.76 -20.60
C ARG A 60 1.25 12.89 -21.74
N GLU A 61 1.38 14.09 -22.32
CA GLU A 61 2.39 14.40 -23.34
C GLU A 61 3.70 14.95 -22.75
N ASN A 62 3.78 15.17 -21.43
CA ASN A 62 5.04 15.50 -20.77
C ASN A 62 6.03 14.32 -20.99
N PRO A 63 7.27 14.59 -21.43
CA PRO A 63 8.22 13.52 -21.75
C PRO A 63 8.48 12.53 -20.60
N SER A 64 8.55 13.01 -19.35
CA SER A 64 8.80 12.17 -18.19
C SER A 64 7.59 11.28 -17.87
N VAL A 65 6.39 11.88 -17.81
CA VAL A 65 5.13 11.14 -17.58
C VAL A 65 4.92 10.08 -18.66
N LYS A 66 5.16 10.43 -19.92
CA LYS A 66 5.06 9.51 -21.06
C LYS A 66 6.05 8.35 -20.96
N MET A 67 7.28 8.62 -20.53
CA MET A 67 8.29 7.58 -20.29
C MET A 67 7.84 6.64 -19.17
N LYS A 68 7.45 7.15 -18.01
CA LYS A 68 6.99 6.36 -16.85
C LYS A 68 5.77 5.50 -17.18
N ARG A 69 4.78 6.08 -17.86
CA ARG A 69 3.60 5.36 -18.39
C ARG A 69 3.97 4.23 -19.35
N THR A 70 4.98 4.46 -20.21
CA THR A 70 5.47 3.45 -21.17
C THR A 70 6.22 2.32 -20.47
N LEU A 71 7.08 2.65 -19.50
CA LEU A 71 7.81 1.67 -18.70
C LEU A 71 6.86 0.77 -17.91
N TRP A 72 5.87 1.37 -17.25
CA TRP A 72 4.80 0.64 -16.56
C TRP A 72 4.09 -0.36 -17.48
N SER A 73 3.61 0.12 -18.64
CA SER A 73 2.90 -0.73 -19.60
C SER A 73 3.77 -1.87 -20.11
N ARG A 74 5.04 -1.60 -20.46
CA ARG A 74 5.98 -2.63 -20.92
C ARG A 74 6.23 -3.67 -19.84
N LEU A 75 6.40 -3.25 -18.60
CA LEU A 75 6.66 -4.15 -17.47
C LEU A 75 5.45 -5.08 -17.25
N LEU A 76 4.24 -4.53 -17.16
CA LEU A 76 3.03 -5.33 -17.00
C LEU A 76 2.71 -6.21 -18.21
N THR A 77 2.96 -5.74 -19.43
CA THR A 77 2.82 -6.56 -20.65
C THR A 77 3.79 -7.73 -20.64
N SER A 78 5.05 -7.51 -20.21
CA SER A 78 6.05 -8.58 -20.10
C SER A 78 5.71 -9.59 -19.00
N ALA A 79 5.09 -9.13 -17.92
CA ALA A 79 4.67 -9.95 -16.79
C ALA A 79 3.41 -10.78 -17.11
N LEU A 80 2.35 -10.13 -17.55
CA LEU A 80 1.00 -10.69 -17.57
C LEU A 80 0.54 -11.07 -18.99
N GLY A 81 1.31 -10.70 -20.02
CA GLY A 81 1.04 -11.02 -21.41
C GLY A 81 -0.32 -10.49 -21.86
N THR A 82 -1.11 -11.36 -22.51
CA THR A 82 -2.40 -10.98 -23.12
C THR A 82 -3.52 -10.71 -22.11
N GLN A 83 -3.30 -11.00 -20.82
CA GLN A 83 -4.29 -10.76 -19.78
C GLN A 83 -4.30 -9.30 -19.29
N PHE A 84 -3.20 -8.57 -19.55
CA PHE A 84 -3.09 -7.16 -19.18
C PHE A 84 -3.73 -6.27 -20.24
N GLU A 85 -4.65 -5.42 -19.79
CA GLU A 85 -5.26 -4.38 -20.62
C GLU A 85 -4.58 -3.04 -20.33
N ASP A 86 -3.82 -2.54 -21.30
CA ASP A 86 -3.08 -1.29 -21.19
C ASP A 86 -4.02 -0.08 -21.28
N THR A 87 -4.62 0.30 -20.15
CA THR A 87 -5.54 1.45 -20.06
C THR A 87 -4.99 2.57 -19.17
N ASP A 88 -5.31 3.81 -19.53
CA ASP A 88 -4.97 4.98 -18.72
C ASP A 88 -5.69 4.96 -17.36
N ALA A 89 -6.90 4.40 -17.32
CA ALA A 89 -7.64 4.24 -16.07
C ALA A 89 -6.88 3.35 -15.08
N LEU A 90 -6.38 2.20 -15.54
CA LEU A 90 -5.59 1.29 -14.70
C LEU A 90 -4.26 1.91 -14.28
N PHE A 91 -3.60 2.69 -15.14
CA PHE A 91 -2.38 3.42 -14.76
C PHE A 91 -2.65 4.42 -13.63
N VAL A 92 -3.75 5.18 -13.72
CA VAL A 92 -4.15 6.13 -12.67
C VAL A 92 -4.52 5.41 -11.38
N GLU A 93 -5.21 4.28 -11.46
CA GLU A 93 -5.59 3.47 -10.29
C GLU A 93 -4.37 2.90 -9.58
N HIS A 94 -3.41 2.36 -10.33
CA HIS A 94 -2.13 1.91 -9.76
C HIS A 94 -1.30 3.06 -9.19
N THR A 95 -1.29 4.24 -9.84
CA THR A 95 -0.61 5.42 -9.31
C THR A 95 -1.19 5.82 -7.95
N LEU A 96 -2.53 5.89 -7.85
CA LEU A 96 -3.19 6.23 -6.59
C LEU A 96 -2.87 5.20 -5.50
N LEU A 97 -2.91 3.92 -5.85
CA LEU A 97 -2.66 2.81 -4.94
C LEU A 97 -1.23 2.82 -4.40
N VAL A 98 -0.23 2.95 -5.27
CA VAL A 98 1.18 2.97 -4.86
C VAL A 98 1.50 4.21 -4.03
N ASN A 99 1.12 5.41 -4.49
CA ASN A 99 1.35 6.63 -3.72
C ASN A 99 0.67 6.56 -2.33
N THR A 100 -0.50 5.90 -2.24
CA THR A 100 -1.16 5.65 -0.95
C THR A 100 -0.33 4.73 -0.07
N ALA A 101 0.16 3.60 -0.60
CA ALA A 101 0.98 2.64 0.14
C ALA A 101 2.31 3.26 0.62
N GLU A 102 2.98 4.04 -0.22
CA GLU A 102 4.24 4.71 0.12
C GLU A 102 4.05 5.75 1.23
N ILE A 103 2.97 6.53 1.18
CA ILE A 103 2.64 7.47 2.25
C ILE A 103 2.30 6.73 3.55
N ILE A 104 1.55 5.62 3.49
CA ILE A 104 1.28 4.78 4.67
C ILE A 104 2.58 4.24 5.26
N ALA A 105 3.55 3.82 4.44
CA ALA A 105 4.84 3.32 4.91
C ALA A 105 5.55 4.32 5.84
N HIS A 106 5.53 5.61 5.49
CA HIS A 106 6.08 6.68 6.32
C HIS A 106 5.28 6.86 7.62
N ALA A 107 3.96 6.78 7.54
CA ALA A 107 3.07 6.93 8.69
C ALA A 107 3.27 5.82 9.73
N VAL A 108 3.53 4.59 9.26
CA VAL A 108 3.84 3.42 10.11
C VAL A 108 5.11 3.62 10.93
N LEU A 109 6.11 4.33 10.40
CA LEU A 109 7.29 4.73 11.17
C LEU A 109 7.00 5.84 12.20
N GLY A 110 5.78 6.36 12.23
CA GLY A 110 5.38 7.45 13.11
C GLY A 110 5.84 8.82 12.62
N LEU A 111 6.12 8.97 11.33
CA LEU A 111 6.43 10.26 10.73
C LEU A 111 5.14 11.09 10.55
N ALA A 112 5.24 12.40 10.77
CA ALA A 112 4.15 13.34 10.54
C ALA A 112 3.98 13.62 9.03
N ILE A 113 3.40 12.65 8.30
CA ILE A 113 3.31 12.62 6.84
C ILE A 113 2.67 13.86 6.23
N GLU A 114 1.73 14.49 6.91
CA GLU A 114 1.04 15.72 6.47
C GLU A 114 1.95 16.95 6.45
N SER A 115 3.05 16.90 7.20
CA SER A 115 4.06 17.96 7.32
C SER A 115 5.27 17.72 6.43
N LEU A 116 5.41 16.53 5.83
CA LEU A 116 6.53 16.19 4.95
C LEU A 116 6.41 16.83 3.57
N ASN A 117 7.54 16.96 2.89
CA ASN A 117 7.58 17.36 1.49
C ASN A 117 6.99 16.21 0.63
N PRO A 118 5.99 16.47 -0.22
CA PRO A 118 5.45 15.49 -1.16
C PRO A 118 6.47 14.72 -1.99
N ALA A 119 7.50 15.39 -2.50
CA ALA A 119 8.55 14.73 -3.28
C ALA A 119 9.38 13.79 -2.40
N ALA A 120 9.72 14.20 -1.18
CA ALA A 120 10.44 13.37 -0.22
C ALA A 120 9.64 12.13 0.21
N LEU A 121 8.30 12.25 0.29
CA LEU A 121 7.41 11.12 0.58
C LEU A 121 7.45 10.06 -0.53
N LEU A 122 7.32 10.45 -1.80
CA LEU A 122 7.30 9.48 -2.90
C LEU A 122 8.71 8.98 -3.26
N ALA A 123 9.75 9.78 -3.02
CA ALA A 123 11.13 9.37 -3.24
C ALA A 123 11.71 8.50 -2.11
N GLY A 124 11.03 8.39 -0.97
CA GLY A 124 11.50 7.60 0.17
C GLY A 124 12.68 8.21 0.93
N GLU A 125 12.91 9.52 0.83
CA GLU A 125 14.09 10.19 1.42
C GLU A 125 14.25 9.93 2.92
N LYS A 126 13.13 9.81 3.66
CA LYS A 126 13.17 9.50 5.10
C LYS A 126 13.62 8.09 5.43
N PHE A 127 13.38 7.14 4.52
CA PHE A 127 13.92 5.79 4.65
C PHE A 127 15.43 5.79 4.41
N ASP A 128 15.89 6.48 3.36
CA ASP A 128 17.32 6.62 3.06
C ASP A 128 18.10 7.32 4.17
N GLU A 129 17.56 8.42 4.73
CA GLU A 129 18.14 9.11 5.90
C GLU A 129 18.30 8.16 7.11
N SER A 130 17.43 7.16 7.21
CA SER A 130 17.42 6.16 8.29
C SER A 130 18.23 4.89 7.95
N GLY A 131 18.85 4.83 6.77
CA GLY A 131 19.58 3.65 6.27
C GLY A 131 18.69 2.45 5.95
N ILE A 132 17.38 2.68 5.77
CA ILE A 132 16.41 1.67 5.35
C ILE A 132 16.24 1.81 3.83
N HIS A 133 16.58 0.77 3.09
CA HIS A 133 16.49 0.76 1.63
C HIS A 133 15.44 -0.25 1.16
N GLY A 134 14.92 -0.07 -0.05
CA GLY A 134 13.99 -1.04 -0.63
C GLY A 134 12.60 -1.08 0.03
N VAL A 135 12.14 0.00 0.67
CA VAL A 135 10.74 0.14 1.14
C VAL A 135 9.96 1.06 0.20
N VAL A 136 10.35 2.33 0.16
CA VAL A 136 9.87 3.34 -0.79
C VAL A 136 11.08 3.83 -1.56
N GLU A 137 10.99 3.79 -2.89
CA GLU A 137 12.08 4.17 -3.79
C GLU A 137 11.48 4.89 -5.00
N PRO A 138 12.22 5.79 -5.66
CA PRO A 138 11.75 6.43 -6.89
C PRO A 138 11.36 5.38 -7.95
N ASP A 139 10.16 5.51 -8.49
CA ASP A 139 9.60 4.55 -9.44
C ASP A 139 8.91 5.23 -10.64
N PHE A 140 7.83 4.66 -11.15
CA PHE A 140 7.07 5.22 -12.26
C PHE A 140 5.77 5.90 -11.83
N PHE A 141 5.37 5.80 -10.56
CA PHE A 141 4.17 6.38 -9.96
C PHE A 141 4.42 7.71 -9.23
N ASP A 142 5.66 7.98 -8.87
CA ASP A 142 6.17 9.29 -8.45
C ASP A 142 6.07 10.41 -9.51
N TRP A 143 5.66 10.11 -10.76
CA TRP A 143 5.42 11.11 -11.83
C TRP A 143 4.54 12.27 -11.38
N VAL A 144 3.68 12.02 -10.39
CA VAL A 144 2.77 13.01 -9.82
C VAL A 144 3.54 14.21 -9.28
N VAL A 145 4.69 14.04 -8.61
CA VAL A 145 5.44 15.17 -8.05
C VAL A 145 6.29 15.92 -9.08
N GLU A 146 6.35 15.44 -10.33
CA GLU A 146 7.09 16.09 -11.43
C GLU A 146 6.27 17.12 -12.20
N ILE A 147 4.97 17.22 -11.91
CA ILE A 147 4.02 18.06 -12.64
C ILE A 147 3.41 19.14 -11.76
N GLU A 148 2.97 20.23 -12.40
CA GLU A 148 2.27 21.30 -11.71
C GLU A 148 0.96 20.79 -11.07
N GLY A 149 0.77 21.10 -9.78
CA GLY A 149 -0.39 20.71 -8.99
C GLY A 149 -0.32 19.31 -8.37
N GLY A 150 0.67 18.49 -8.72
CA GLY A 150 0.80 17.15 -8.16
C GLY A 150 1.25 17.12 -6.70
N GLU A 151 2.13 18.04 -6.27
CA GLU A 151 2.47 18.19 -4.85
C GLU A 151 1.25 18.51 -3.98
N VAL A 152 0.31 19.32 -4.51
CA VAL A 152 -0.94 19.66 -3.81
C VAL A 152 -1.81 18.42 -3.64
N PHE A 153 -1.89 17.59 -4.68
CA PHE A 153 -2.59 16.31 -4.63
C PHE A 153 -1.99 15.39 -3.57
N VAL A 154 -0.68 15.15 -3.60
CA VAL A 154 0.01 14.27 -2.63
C VAL A 154 -0.14 14.79 -1.21
N ARG A 155 -0.04 16.11 -0.99
CA ARG A 155 -0.27 16.71 0.34
C ARG A 155 -1.71 16.49 0.84
N THR A 156 -2.69 16.56 -0.06
CA THR A 156 -4.09 16.32 0.27
C THR A 156 -4.35 14.85 0.60
N LEU A 157 -3.73 13.94 -0.15
CA LEU A 157 -3.74 12.50 0.12
C LEU A 157 -3.10 12.20 1.48
N ALA A 158 -1.90 12.73 1.75
CA ALA A 158 -1.19 12.56 3.02
C ALA A 158 -2.00 13.05 4.22
N LYS A 159 -2.64 14.23 4.13
CA LYS A 159 -3.54 14.73 5.18
C LYS A 159 -4.70 13.78 5.48
N ARG A 160 -5.21 13.08 4.46
CA ARG A 160 -6.30 12.11 4.66
C ARG A 160 -5.80 10.83 5.32
N LEU A 161 -4.63 10.36 4.91
CA LEU A 161 -3.99 9.16 5.47
C LEU A 161 -3.52 9.39 6.91
N ALA A 162 -3.14 10.62 7.27
CA ALA A 162 -2.75 11.00 8.63
C ALA A 162 -3.89 10.89 9.66
N ARG A 163 -5.14 10.72 9.21
CA ARG A 163 -6.31 10.53 10.08
C ARG A 163 -6.37 9.13 10.68
N PHE A 164 -5.63 8.18 10.12
CA PHE A 164 -5.58 6.81 10.60
C PHE A 164 -4.49 6.64 11.65
N ASP A 165 -4.76 5.82 12.66
CA ASP A 165 -3.75 5.37 13.60
C ASP A 165 -3.02 4.14 13.04
N TRP A 166 -1.93 4.39 12.31
CA TRP A 166 -1.08 3.35 11.73
C TRP A 166 -0.16 2.66 12.76
N SER A 167 -0.25 2.99 14.05
CA SER A 167 0.62 2.41 15.07
C SER A 167 0.23 0.98 15.47
N SER A 168 -1.02 0.58 15.23
CA SER A 168 -1.57 -0.73 15.60
C SER A 168 -2.17 -1.41 14.37
N VAL A 169 -1.29 -1.94 13.50
CA VAL A 169 -1.69 -2.71 12.32
C VAL A 169 -1.64 -4.20 12.65
N GLU A 170 -2.81 -4.79 12.89
CA GLU A 170 -2.95 -6.21 13.29
C GLU A 170 -3.11 -7.17 12.09
N GLN A 171 -3.36 -6.66 10.88
CA GLN A 171 -3.64 -7.44 9.68
C GLN A 171 -2.92 -6.85 8.45
N ASP A 172 -2.86 -7.60 7.34
CA ASP A 172 -2.34 -7.11 6.06
C ASP A 172 -3.23 -6.00 5.46
N VAL A 173 -2.97 -4.77 5.90
CA VAL A 173 -3.64 -3.54 5.48
C VAL A 173 -3.49 -3.30 3.97
N LEU A 174 -2.35 -3.66 3.38
CA LEU A 174 -2.07 -3.37 1.97
C LEU A 174 -2.86 -4.28 1.06
N LYS A 175 -3.06 -5.54 1.47
CA LYS A 175 -4.01 -6.43 0.81
C LYS A 175 -5.41 -5.81 0.80
N VAL A 176 -5.92 -5.38 1.96
CA VAL A 176 -7.27 -4.77 2.04
C VAL A 176 -7.35 -3.54 1.13
N LEU A 177 -6.34 -2.67 1.19
CA LEU A 177 -6.28 -1.49 0.34
C LEU A 177 -6.35 -1.87 -1.14
N TYR A 178 -5.55 -2.84 -1.58
CA TYR A 178 -5.54 -3.35 -2.95
C TYR A 178 -6.91 -3.89 -3.37
N GLU A 179 -7.50 -4.78 -2.57
CA GLU A 179 -8.81 -5.39 -2.87
C GLU A 179 -9.96 -4.38 -2.84
N SER A 180 -9.83 -3.32 -2.05
CA SER A 180 -10.82 -2.24 -1.97
C SER A 180 -10.78 -1.30 -3.18
N VAL A 181 -9.63 -1.18 -3.84
CA VAL A 181 -9.42 -0.28 -4.98
C VAL A 181 -9.57 -1.01 -6.32
N ILE A 182 -8.96 -2.19 -6.44
CA ILE A 182 -8.94 -2.97 -7.68
C ILE A 182 -10.06 -4.02 -7.64
N GLY A 183 -11.05 -3.82 -8.51
CA GLY A 183 -12.23 -4.68 -8.59
C GLY A 183 -11.88 -6.14 -8.92
N THR A 184 -12.70 -7.06 -8.41
CA THR A 184 -12.50 -8.52 -8.53
C THR A 184 -12.32 -8.98 -9.97
N GLU A 185 -13.06 -8.43 -10.94
CA GLU A 185 -12.91 -8.80 -12.36
C GLU A 185 -11.52 -8.45 -12.91
N THR A 186 -11.00 -7.27 -12.58
CA THR A 186 -9.64 -6.87 -12.96
C THR A 186 -8.62 -7.80 -12.30
N ARG A 187 -8.72 -8.06 -10.99
CA ARG A 187 -7.82 -8.97 -10.29
C ARG A 187 -7.83 -10.38 -10.89
N GLN A 188 -9.00 -10.93 -11.18
CA GLN A 188 -9.15 -12.25 -11.79
C GLN A 188 -8.53 -12.30 -13.20
N ARG A 189 -8.68 -11.24 -14.01
CA ARG A 189 -7.99 -11.13 -15.30
C ARG A 189 -6.47 -11.15 -15.12
N LEU A 190 -5.96 -10.40 -14.14
CA LEU A 190 -4.53 -10.37 -13.81
C LEU A 190 -4.03 -11.67 -13.13
N GLY A 191 -4.92 -12.64 -12.84
CA GLY A 191 -4.58 -13.90 -12.18
C GLY A 191 -4.40 -13.78 -10.66
N GLU A 192 -4.90 -12.70 -10.06
CA GLU A 192 -4.68 -12.36 -8.65
C GLU A 192 -5.79 -12.93 -7.75
N TYR A 193 -5.43 -13.92 -6.94
CA TYR A 193 -6.28 -14.50 -5.92
C TYR A 193 -5.60 -14.39 -4.57
N TYR A 194 -6.09 -13.48 -3.72
CA TYR A 194 -5.45 -13.22 -2.43
C TYR A 194 -5.83 -14.27 -1.38
N THR A 195 -4.83 -14.79 -0.68
CA THR A 195 -5.02 -15.72 0.43
C THR A 195 -5.66 -15.00 1.63
N PRO A 196 -6.77 -15.50 2.21
CA PRO A 196 -7.33 -14.98 3.45
C PRO A 196 -6.28 -14.92 4.58
N ASP A 197 -6.31 -13.88 5.39
CA ASP A 197 -5.27 -13.61 6.40
C ASP A 197 -5.11 -14.78 7.40
N TRP A 198 -6.23 -15.26 7.94
CA TRP A 198 -6.25 -16.42 8.86
C TRP A 198 -5.67 -17.70 8.23
N LEU A 199 -5.84 -17.88 6.91
CA LEU A 199 -5.36 -19.08 6.23
C LEU A 199 -3.84 -19.00 6.04
N ALA A 200 -3.32 -17.81 5.71
CA ALA A 200 -1.90 -17.58 5.62
C ALA A 200 -1.22 -17.79 6.97
N ASP A 201 -1.80 -17.28 8.06
CA ASP A 201 -1.30 -17.49 9.43
C ASP A 201 -1.21 -18.98 9.76
N VAL A 202 -2.31 -19.73 9.60
CA VAL A 202 -2.34 -21.18 9.87
C VAL A 202 -1.29 -21.93 9.04
N ILE A 203 -1.19 -21.66 7.74
CA ILE A 203 -0.19 -22.32 6.88
C ILE A 203 1.23 -22.02 7.37
N VAL A 204 1.54 -20.77 7.71
CA VAL A 204 2.88 -20.39 8.21
C VAL A 204 3.17 -21.06 9.54
N GLN A 205 2.21 -21.09 10.46
CA GLN A 205 2.37 -21.75 11.76
C GLN A 205 2.68 -23.25 11.62
N GLU A 206 1.99 -23.94 10.71
CA GLU A 206 2.13 -25.38 10.49
C GLU A 206 3.39 -25.74 9.69
N THR A 207 3.83 -24.88 8.76
CA THR A 207 4.94 -25.20 7.83
C THR A 207 6.29 -24.64 8.27
N VAL A 208 6.32 -23.50 8.98
CA VAL A 208 7.54 -22.84 9.44
C VAL A 208 7.79 -23.21 10.92
N THR A 209 8.10 -24.47 11.18
CA THR A 209 8.26 -24.97 12.56
C THR A 209 9.55 -24.51 13.24
N ASP A 210 10.60 -24.23 12.47
CA ASP A 210 11.85 -23.64 12.93
C ASP A 210 12.11 -22.31 12.20
N PRO A 211 11.48 -21.19 12.62
CA PRO A 211 11.52 -19.94 11.88
C PRO A 211 12.91 -19.31 11.82
N MET A 212 13.76 -19.49 12.83
CA MET A 212 15.11 -18.91 12.84
C MET A 212 16.14 -19.78 12.10
N GLY A 213 15.96 -21.11 12.11
CA GLY A 213 16.85 -22.04 11.40
C GLY A 213 16.46 -22.28 9.93
N SER A 214 15.27 -21.87 9.50
CA SER A 214 14.77 -22.08 8.14
C SER A 214 14.83 -20.83 7.28
N ARG A 215 14.92 -21.02 5.96
CA ARG A 215 14.68 -19.96 4.97
C ARG A 215 13.30 -20.18 4.34
N VAL A 216 12.46 -19.16 4.38
CA VAL A 216 11.11 -19.12 3.85
C VAL A 216 11.13 -18.32 2.54
N LEU A 217 10.61 -18.92 1.48
CA LEU A 217 10.41 -18.28 0.19
C LEU A 217 8.93 -18.34 -0.17
N ASP A 218 8.33 -17.16 -0.40
CA ASP A 218 7.08 -17.04 -1.12
C ASP A 218 7.38 -16.58 -2.56
N ALA A 219 7.17 -17.49 -3.52
CA ALA A 219 7.53 -17.30 -4.92
C ALA A 219 6.45 -16.58 -5.77
N ALA A 220 5.31 -16.26 -5.17
CA ALA A 220 4.22 -15.51 -5.78
C ALA A 220 3.51 -14.70 -4.68
N CYS A 221 4.27 -13.82 -4.03
CA CYS A 221 3.90 -13.27 -2.73
C CYS A 221 2.76 -12.25 -2.76
N GLY A 222 2.34 -11.78 -3.93
CA GLY A 222 1.35 -10.73 -4.08
C GLY A 222 1.74 -9.50 -3.25
N SER A 223 0.80 -9.00 -2.43
CA SER A 223 1.04 -7.91 -1.47
C SER A 223 1.74 -8.34 -0.17
N GLY A 224 2.20 -9.60 -0.07
CA GLY A 224 3.03 -10.06 1.03
C GLY A 224 2.30 -10.68 2.23
N THR A 225 1.08 -11.21 2.09
CA THR A 225 0.32 -11.77 3.23
C THR A 225 1.07 -12.90 3.94
N PHE A 226 1.65 -13.87 3.21
CA PHE A 226 2.47 -14.92 3.84
C PHE A 226 3.77 -14.37 4.43
N LEU A 227 4.39 -13.38 3.76
CA LEU A 227 5.59 -12.72 4.27
C LEU A 227 5.32 -12.07 5.63
N PHE A 228 4.17 -11.40 5.77
CA PHE A 228 3.75 -10.76 7.02
C PHE A 228 3.78 -11.74 8.20
N HIS A 229 3.11 -12.89 8.04
CA HIS A 229 3.04 -13.93 9.08
C HIS A 229 4.39 -14.60 9.31
N ALA A 230 5.18 -14.86 8.26
CA ALA A 230 6.50 -15.44 8.38
C ALA A 230 7.49 -14.53 9.13
N ILE A 231 7.48 -13.23 8.85
CA ILE A 231 8.28 -12.22 9.55
C ILE A 231 7.88 -12.14 11.03
N ARG A 232 6.57 -12.03 11.32
CA ARG A 232 6.06 -11.95 12.69
C ARG A 232 6.46 -13.18 13.51
N ARG A 233 6.38 -14.37 12.90
CA ARG A 233 6.81 -15.62 13.51
C ARG A 233 8.33 -15.67 13.75
N TYR A 234 9.13 -15.20 12.81
CA TYR A 234 10.58 -15.06 12.99
C TYR A 234 10.92 -14.15 14.17
N ILE A 235 10.32 -12.96 14.21
CA ILE A 235 10.55 -11.97 15.26
C ILE A 235 10.16 -12.53 16.63
N ALA A 236 8.99 -13.18 16.74
CA ALA A 236 8.56 -13.78 18.01
C ALA A 236 9.55 -14.84 18.53
N ALA A 237 10.09 -15.67 17.63
CA ALA A 237 11.11 -16.65 18.00
C ALA A 237 12.42 -15.98 18.42
N ALA A 238 12.86 -14.95 17.69
CA ALA A 238 14.10 -14.23 17.99
C ALA A 238 14.02 -13.42 19.29
N ASP A 239 12.86 -12.79 19.56
CA ASP A 239 12.57 -12.11 20.83
C ASP A 239 12.61 -13.10 22.00
N SER A 240 12.09 -14.32 21.82
CA SER A 240 12.14 -15.37 22.87
C SER A 240 13.56 -15.82 23.21
N GLN A 241 14.51 -15.62 22.29
CA GLN A 241 15.94 -15.86 22.50
C GLN A 241 16.69 -14.62 22.98
N GLY A 242 16.02 -13.48 23.14
CA GLY A 242 16.62 -12.23 23.62
C GLY A 242 17.60 -11.60 22.63
N LEU A 243 17.42 -11.81 21.31
CA LEU A 243 18.28 -11.20 20.30
C LEU A 243 18.09 -9.68 20.23
N GLY A 244 19.17 -8.96 19.92
CA GLY A 244 19.10 -7.52 19.70
C GLY A 244 18.43 -7.17 18.37
N VAL A 245 17.82 -5.99 18.27
CA VAL A 245 17.08 -5.51 17.08
C VAL A 245 17.87 -5.71 15.79
N GLY A 246 19.15 -5.31 15.74
CA GLY A 246 19.97 -5.47 14.55
C GLY A 246 20.16 -6.93 14.11
N GLN A 247 20.25 -7.87 15.05
CA GLN A 247 20.34 -9.31 14.74
C GLN A 247 19.00 -9.85 14.21
N ILE A 248 17.89 -9.36 14.78
CA ILE A 248 16.55 -9.72 14.31
C ILE A 248 16.36 -9.25 12.86
N LEU A 249 16.70 -8.00 12.55
CA LEU A 249 16.55 -7.43 11.20
C LEU A 249 17.45 -8.13 10.17
N ASP A 250 18.71 -8.38 10.52
CA ASP A 250 19.63 -9.15 9.67
C ASP A 250 19.13 -10.58 9.43
N GLY A 251 18.56 -11.21 10.46
CA GLY A 251 17.96 -12.53 10.37
C GLY A 251 16.72 -12.56 9.47
N VAL A 252 15.75 -11.68 9.74
CA VAL A 252 14.51 -11.57 8.96
C VAL A 252 14.81 -11.38 7.47
N THR A 253 15.66 -10.40 7.13
CA THR A 253 15.98 -10.06 5.73
C THR A 253 16.74 -11.16 4.98
N ARG A 254 17.46 -12.04 5.68
CA ARG A 254 18.15 -13.20 5.09
C ARG A 254 17.25 -14.43 4.97
N ASN A 255 16.29 -14.57 5.87
CA ASN A 255 15.52 -15.79 6.04
C ASN A 255 14.11 -15.72 5.43
N VAL A 256 13.49 -14.55 5.31
CA VAL A 256 12.14 -14.42 4.74
C VAL A 256 12.20 -13.63 3.44
N ILE A 257 11.93 -14.32 2.33
CA ILE A 257 12.11 -13.81 0.97
C ILE A 257 10.79 -13.91 0.21
N GLY A 258 10.45 -12.83 -0.49
CA GLY A 258 9.30 -12.76 -1.39
C GLY A 258 9.71 -12.47 -2.82
N MET A 259 8.98 -13.05 -3.76
CA MET A 259 9.09 -12.79 -5.20
C MET A 259 7.67 -12.68 -5.75
N ASP A 260 7.46 -11.68 -6.60
CA ASP A 260 6.25 -11.59 -7.39
C ASP A 260 6.55 -10.98 -8.76
N LEU A 261 5.71 -11.32 -9.73
CA LEU A 261 5.82 -10.83 -11.10
C LEU A 261 5.17 -9.45 -11.27
N HIS A 262 4.17 -9.13 -10.43
CA HIS A 262 3.41 -7.89 -10.50
C HIS A 262 4.12 -6.76 -9.73
N PRO A 263 4.67 -5.73 -10.38
CA PRO A 263 5.48 -4.68 -9.74
C PRO A 263 4.71 -3.85 -8.69
N VAL A 264 3.41 -3.62 -8.90
CA VAL A 264 2.56 -2.97 -7.90
C VAL A 264 2.45 -3.85 -6.65
N ALA A 265 2.18 -5.14 -6.81
CA ALA A 265 2.10 -6.09 -5.69
C ALA A 265 3.42 -6.14 -4.92
N VAL A 266 4.57 -6.19 -5.62
CA VAL A 266 5.91 -6.10 -5.00
C VAL A 266 6.07 -4.82 -4.17
N THR A 267 5.60 -3.67 -4.68
CA THR A 267 5.67 -2.41 -3.92
C THR A 267 4.83 -2.45 -2.66
N LEU A 268 3.63 -3.00 -2.73
CA LEU A 268 2.80 -3.22 -1.55
C LEU A 268 3.46 -4.22 -0.57
N ALA A 269 4.05 -5.30 -1.09
CA ALA A 269 4.74 -6.31 -0.28
C ALA A 269 5.94 -5.71 0.47
N ARG A 270 6.67 -4.76 -0.11
CA ARG A 270 7.75 -4.02 0.59
C ARG A 270 7.21 -3.25 1.81
N VAL A 271 6.06 -2.59 1.66
CA VAL A 271 5.40 -1.88 2.78
C VAL A 271 4.85 -2.88 3.81
N THR A 272 4.22 -3.97 3.36
CA THR A 272 3.77 -5.07 4.23
C THR A 272 4.92 -5.69 5.02
N TYR A 273 6.09 -5.85 4.41
CA TYR A 273 7.30 -6.33 5.06
C TYR A 273 7.70 -5.41 6.21
N LEU A 274 7.73 -4.10 5.96
CA LEU A 274 8.02 -3.10 6.99
C LEU A 274 6.98 -3.13 8.13
N LEU A 275 5.69 -3.21 7.78
CA LEU A 275 4.60 -3.35 8.74
C LEU A 275 4.75 -4.61 9.60
N ALA A 276 5.21 -5.71 9.01
CA ALA A 276 5.47 -6.96 9.70
C ALA A 276 6.72 -6.94 10.59
N ILE A 277 7.64 -5.99 10.39
CA ILE A 277 8.70 -5.68 11.36
C ILE A 277 8.10 -4.85 12.51
N GLY A 278 7.39 -3.79 12.16
CA GLY A 278 6.65 -2.93 13.08
C GLY A 278 7.51 -1.86 13.76
N ARG A 279 6.83 -0.83 14.28
CA ARG A 279 7.43 0.44 14.73
C ARG A 279 8.39 0.34 15.93
N GLN A 280 8.30 -0.70 16.75
CA GLN A 280 9.11 -0.84 17.98
C GLN A 280 10.53 -1.41 17.72
N ARG A 281 10.94 -1.50 16.46
CA ARG A 281 12.19 -2.06 15.98
C ARG A 281 12.79 -1.10 14.97
#